data_AF-A0A938I7H3-F1
#
_entry.id   AF-A0A938I7H3-F1
#
_cell.length_a   1.000
_cell.length_b   1.000
_cell.length_c   1.000
_cell.angle_alpha   90.00
_cell.angle_beta   90.00
_cell.angle_gamma   90.00
#
_symmetry.space_group_name_H-M   'P 1'
#
loop_
_entity.id
_entity.type
_entity.pdbx_description
1 polymer ?
#
loop_
_entity_poly.entity_id
_entity_poly.type
_entity_poly.pdbx_seq_one_letter_code
_entity_poly.pdbx_strand_id
1 'polypeptide(L)'
;KMSFQIECPNCGCRPVWEFHYGGPSRQRPEGSVTERQWAEFLYNRPNIAGEQTEWWYHRSACKLWFQVHRDTRINKAFESKRIEAPTKATGS
;
A
#
# COMPACT_ATOMS: atom_id res chain seq x y z
N LYS A 1 -8.98 -24.20 -7.52
CA LYS A 1 -8.72 -23.28 -6.38
C LYS A 1 -8.31 -21.94 -6.98
N MET A 2 -9.18 -20.93 -6.99
CA MET A 2 -8.85 -19.60 -7.53
C MET A 2 -7.86 -18.94 -6.57
N SER A 3 -6.64 -18.65 -7.04
CA SER A 3 -5.64 -17.93 -6.27
C SER A 3 -5.96 -16.44 -6.22
N PHE A 4 -5.69 -15.78 -5.08
CA PHE A 4 -5.80 -14.32 -4.94
C PHE A 4 -4.95 -13.59 -6.01
N GLN A 5 -5.55 -12.62 -6.70
CA GLN A 5 -4.91 -11.81 -7.74
C GLN A 5 -4.96 -10.33 -7.39
N ILE A 6 -3.97 -9.59 -7.89
CA ILE A 6 -3.83 -8.14 -7.75
C ILE A 6 -3.69 -7.54 -9.14
N GLU A 7 -4.43 -6.47 -9.40
CA GLU A 7 -4.33 -5.72 -10.65
C GLU A 7 -3.19 -4.70 -10.56
N CYS A 8 -2.05 -4.99 -11.17
CA CYS A 8 -0.98 -4.01 -11.25
C CYS A 8 -1.38 -2.91 -12.25
N PRO A 9 -1.34 -1.62 -11.87
CA PRO A 9 -1.69 -0.51 -12.78
C PRO A 9 -0.82 -0.45 -14.05
N ASN A 10 0.34 -1.09 -14.05
CA ASN A 10 1.26 -1.13 -15.19
C ASN A 10 1.25 -2.49 -15.93
N CYS A 11 0.89 -3.59 -15.27
CA CYS A 11 1.06 -4.95 -15.79
C CYS A 11 -0.23 -5.77 -15.88
N GLY A 12 -1.37 -5.17 -15.50
CA GLY A 12 -2.68 -5.81 -15.43
C GLY A 12 -2.82 -6.81 -14.29
N CYS A 13 -3.85 -7.66 -14.37
CA CYS A 13 -4.12 -8.70 -13.38
C CYS A 13 -2.98 -9.72 -13.31
N ARG A 14 -2.40 -9.88 -12.11
CA ARG A 14 -1.29 -10.80 -11.84
C ARG A 14 -1.53 -11.55 -10.53
N PRO A 15 -0.96 -12.74 -10.38
CA PRO A 15 -1.10 -13.50 -9.15
C PRO A 15 -0.33 -12.88 -7.98
N VAL A 16 -0.86 -12.99 -6.75
CA VAL A 16 -0.30 -12.34 -5.55
C VAL A 16 1.17 -12.69 -5.27
N TRP A 17 1.62 -13.91 -5.62
CA TRP A 17 3.00 -14.34 -5.34
C TRP A 17 4.04 -13.60 -6.18
N GLU A 18 3.65 -12.79 -7.17
CA GLU A 18 4.56 -11.89 -7.88
C GLU A 18 4.90 -10.61 -7.09
N PHE A 19 4.20 -10.36 -5.98
CA PHE A 19 4.24 -9.11 -5.23
C PHE A 19 4.86 -9.28 -3.83
N HIS A 20 5.31 -8.16 -3.25
CA HIS A 20 5.62 -8.03 -1.83
C HIS A 20 4.58 -7.15 -1.13
N TYR A 21 4.17 -7.57 0.06
CA TYR A 21 3.26 -6.80 0.91
C TYR A 21 4.03 -5.72 1.68
N GLY A 22 3.57 -4.48 1.59
CA GLY A 22 4.16 -3.30 2.24
C GLY A 22 3.42 -2.82 3.49
N GLY A 23 2.36 -3.51 3.90
CA GLY A 23 1.54 -3.10 5.05
C GLY A 23 0.41 -2.13 4.70
N PRO A 24 -0.43 -1.78 5.69
CA PRO A 24 -1.50 -0.81 5.53
C PRO A 24 -0.95 0.57 5.15
N SER A 25 -1.63 1.22 4.20
CA SER A 25 -1.40 2.62 3.84
C SER A 25 -1.71 3.50 5.04
N ARG A 26 -0.75 4.36 5.40
CA ARG A 26 -0.87 5.29 6.52
C ARG A 26 -0.26 6.63 6.14
N GLN A 27 -0.90 7.69 6.58
CA GLN A 27 -0.38 9.03 6.43
C GLN A 27 0.80 9.22 7.38
N ARG A 28 1.93 9.67 6.83
CA ARG A 28 3.08 10.07 7.63
C ARG A 28 2.73 11.37 8.36
N PRO A 29 3.06 11.52 9.65
CA PRO A 29 2.91 12.80 10.34
C PRO A 29 3.72 13.90 9.64
N GLU A 30 3.13 15.07 9.46
CA GLU A 30 3.74 16.24 8.81
C GLU A 30 3.89 17.40 9.81
N GLY A 31 4.87 18.28 9.58
CA GLY A 31 5.13 19.44 10.43
C GLY A 31 5.83 19.12 11.75
N SER A 32 5.62 19.97 12.75
CA SER A 32 6.15 19.77 14.10
C SER A 32 5.25 18.79 14.86
N VAL A 33 5.75 17.57 15.08
CA VAL A 33 5.03 16.50 15.77
C VAL A 33 5.85 16.00 16.95
N THR A 34 5.16 15.56 17.99
CA THR A 34 5.80 15.06 19.22
C THR A 34 6.46 13.70 19.00
N GLU A 35 7.44 13.36 19.84
CA GLU A 35 8.07 12.03 19.85
C GLU A 35 7.03 10.92 20.03
N ARG A 36 6.00 11.16 20.83
CA ARG A 36 4.89 10.21 21.03
C ARG A 36 4.13 9.95 19.73
N GLN A 37 3.79 10.99 18.98
CA GLN A 37 3.12 10.83 17.68
C GLN A 37 4.01 10.09 16.67
N TRP A 38 5.31 10.34 16.71
CA TRP A 38 6.27 9.57 15.92
C TRP A 38 6.29 8.09 16.32
N ALA A 39 6.35 7.79 17.62
CA ALA A 39 6.35 6.42 18.13
C ALA A 39 5.06 5.69 17.73
N GLU A 40 3.90 6.35 17.86
CA GLU A 40 2.61 5.80 17.42
C GLU A 40 2.62 5.52 15.91
N PHE A 41 3.11 6.42 15.06
CA PHE A 41 3.21 6.16 13.62
C PHE A 41 4.17 5.02 13.27
N LEU A 42 5.32 4.95 13.94
CA LEU A 42 6.38 3.99 13.65
C LEU A 42 6.03 2.58 14.14
N TYR A 43 5.42 2.46 15.32
CA TYR A 43 5.20 1.17 15.98
C TYR A 43 3.76 0.73 15.99
N ASN A 44 2.79 1.64 16.04
CA ASN A 44 1.38 1.25 16.03
C ASN A 44 0.92 0.96 14.59
N ARG A 45 0.52 -0.30 14.35
CA ARG A 45 0.05 -0.78 13.05
C ARG A 45 -1.43 -1.19 13.20
N PRO A 46 -2.35 -0.60 12.43
CA PRO A 46 -3.72 -1.05 12.43
C PRO A 46 -3.80 -2.47 11.82
N ASN A 47 -4.48 -3.38 12.52
CA ASN A 47 -4.74 -4.74 12.05
C ASN A 47 -6.24 -4.89 11.76
N ILE A 48 -6.69 -4.29 10.65
CA ILE A 48 -8.11 -4.24 10.31
C ILE A 48 -8.54 -5.59 9.71
N ALA A 49 -9.50 -6.24 10.37
CA ALA A 49 -10.22 -7.38 9.84
C ALA A 49 -11.39 -6.88 8.98
N GLY A 50 -11.12 -6.62 7.70
CA GLY A 50 -12.08 -6.02 6.78
C GLY A 50 -11.39 -5.29 5.65
N GLU A 51 -12.09 -4.30 5.08
CA GLU A 51 -11.59 -3.47 4.00
C GLU A 51 -10.50 -2.50 4.48
N GLN A 52 -9.38 -2.47 3.76
CA GLN A 52 -8.30 -1.52 3.98
C GLN A 52 -7.50 -1.25 2.71
N THR A 53 -6.83 -0.10 2.67
CA THR A 53 -5.86 0.23 1.63
C THR A 53 -4.46 -0.18 2.07
N GLU A 54 -3.73 -0.87 1.21
CA GLU A 54 -2.43 -1.48 1.50
C GLU A 54 -1.40 -1.14 0.43
N TRP A 55 -0.13 -1.10 0.80
CA TRP A 55 0.97 -0.98 -0.16
C TRP A 55 1.39 -2.35 -0.69
N TRP A 56 1.61 -2.42 -2.00
CA TRP A 56 2.09 -3.60 -2.70
C TRP A 56 3.21 -3.22 -3.68
N TYR A 57 4.23 -4.08 -3.77
CA TYR A 57 5.38 -3.91 -4.65
C TYR A 57 5.45 -5.04 -5.67
N HIS A 58 5.44 -4.73 -6.97
CA HIS A 58 5.51 -5.74 -8.03
C HIS A 58 6.96 -6.20 -8.27
N ARG A 59 7.48 -7.03 -7.35
CA ARG A 59 8.89 -7.43 -7.34
C ARG A 59 9.32 -8.23 -8.58
N SER A 60 8.38 -8.92 -9.22
CA SER A 60 8.68 -9.85 -10.31
C SER A 60 8.58 -9.24 -11.72
N ALA A 61 8.09 -8.00 -11.85
CA ALA A 61 7.99 -7.32 -13.14
C ALA A 61 8.29 -5.82 -13.08
N CYS A 62 7.28 -4.95 -12.94
CA CYS A 62 7.47 -3.51 -13.13
C CYS A 62 8.29 -2.83 -12.01
N LYS A 63 8.51 -3.50 -10.86
CA LYS A 63 9.30 -2.97 -9.73
C LYS A 63 8.77 -1.63 -9.21
N LEU A 64 7.45 -1.45 -9.23
CA LEU A 64 6.78 -0.26 -8.73
C LEU A 64 5.97 -0.56 -7.47
N TRP A 65 5.89 0.44 -6.60
CA TRP A 65 4.97 0.49 -5.49
C TRP A 65 3.64 1.09 -5.92
N PHE A 66 2.55 0.52 -5.44
CA PHE A 66 1.19 1.01 -5.64
C PHE A 66 0.32 0.60 -4.46
N GLN A 67 -0.88 1.18 -4.38
CA GLN A 67 -1.83 0.87 -3.32
C GLN A 67 -2.96 0.00 -3.85
N VAL A 68 -3.46 -0.89 -2.99
CA VAL A 68 -4.59 -1.79 -3.29
C VAL A 68 -5.64 -1.65 -2.19
N HIS A 69 -6.90 -1.45 -2.55
CA HIS A 69 -8.04 -1.58 -1.64
C HIS A 69 -8.47 -3.04 -1.59
N ARG A 70 -8.46 -3.66 -0.39
CA ARG A 70 -8.65 -5.10 -0.22
C ARG A 70 -9.46 -5.42 1.04
N ASP A 71 -10.36 -6.40 0.95
CA ASP A 71 -10.93 -7.05 2.13
C ASP A 71 -10.03 -8.19 2.59
N THR A 72 -9.46 -8.04 3.79
CA THR A 72 -8.49 -8.99 4.36
C THR A 72 -9.11 -10.29 4.83
N ARG A 73 -10.43 -10.33 5.06
CA ARG A 73 -11.15 -11.53 5.52
C ARG A 73 -11.33 -12.55 4.41
N ILE A 74 -11.54 -12.07 3.18
CA ILE A 74 -11.83 -12.90 2.00
C ILE A 74 -10.72 -12.85 0.94
N ASN A 75 -9.66 -12.07 1.16
CA ASN A 75 -8.57 -11.84 0.20
C ASN A 75 -9.08 -11.40 -1.18
N LYS A 76 -10.00 -10.43 -1.20
CA LYS A 76 -10.52 -9.83 -2.44
C LYS A 76 -9.95 -8.43 -2.59
N ALA A 77 -9.16 -8.21 -3.65
CA ALA A 77 -8.76 -6.87 -4.08
C ALA A 77 -9.88 -6.25 -4.92
N PHE A 78 -10.16 -4.96 -4.69
CA PHE A 78 -11.21 -4.20 -5.37
C PHE A 78 -10.64 -3.23 -6.39
N GLU A 79 -9.67 -2.41 -5.97
CA GLU A 79 -9.07 -1.35 -6.79
C GLU A 79 -7.57 -1.29 -6.52
N SER A 80 -6.78 -0.98 -7.55
CA SER A 80 -5.35 -0.71 -7.42
C SER A 80 -5.02 0.65 -8.04
N LYS A 81 -4.29 1.49 -7.30
CA LYS A 81 -3.93 2.84 -7.73
C LYS A 81 -2.43 3.08 -7.61
N ARG A 82 -1.85 3.66 -8.65
CA ARG A 82 -0.49 4.19 -8.58
C ARG A 82 -0.52 5.46 -7.75
N ILE A 83 0.37 5.55 -6.77
CA ILE A 83 0.57 6.79 -6.03
C ILE A 83 1.80 7.45 -6.65
N GLU A 84 1.59 8.63 -7.20
CA GLU A 84 2.69 9.46 -7.67
C GLU A 84 3.50 9.95 -6.47
N ALA A 85 4.81 10.04 -6.65
CA ALA A 85 5.64 10.68 -5.62
C ALA A 85 5.12 12.11 -5.45
N PRO A 86 5.03 12.63 -4.21
CA PRO A 86 4.72 14.04 -4.03
C PRO A 86 5.74 14.84 -4.84
N THR A 87 5.24 15.62 -5.80
CA THR A 87 6.07 16.53 -6.59
C THR A 87 6.84 17.37 -5.60
N LYS A 88 8.18 17.29 -5.59
CA LYS A 88 8.99 18.22 -4.80
C LYS A 88 8.54 19.61 -5.23
N ALA A 89 7.93 20.38 -4.33
CA ALA A 89 7.74 21.79 -4.57
C ALA A 89 9.15 22.36 -4.81
N THR A 90 9.41 22.81 -6.03
CA THR A 90 10.62 23.56 -6.38
C THR A 90 10.55 24.87 -5.62
N GLY A 91 11.02 24.87 -4.37
CA GLY A 91 11.18 26.06 -3.55
C GLY A 91 12.48 26.76 -3.95
N SER A 92 12.32 27.94 -4.56
CA SER A 92 13.36 28.93 -4.82
C SER A 92 13.84 29.62 -3.54
#